data_AF-A0A096PAJ6-F1
#
_entry.id   AF-A0A096PAJ6-F1
#
_cell.length_a   1.000
_cell.length_b   1.000
_cell.length_c   1.000
_cell.angle_alpha   90.00
_cell.angle_beta   90.00
_cell.angle_gamma   90.00
#
_symmetry.space_group_name_H-M   'P 1'
#
loop_
_entity.id
_entity.type
_entity.pdbx_description
1 polymer ?
#
loop_
_entity_poly.entity_id
_entity_poly.type
_entity_poly.pdbx_seq_one_letter_code
_entity_poly.pdbx_strand_id
1 'polypeptide(L)'
;MEAPRTVDEVYQNFAMRRQGLVKALTDDVEAFYAQCDPDKENLCLYGNPDGTWEVQLPAEEVPPELPEPALGINFARDGMQRKDWLALVAVHGDAWLMAVAFYYGAKFDAKKRDALFAKINGVSTVYETLCAAHGRDDKAHESEASARNGGSSNGGAKARGGDAARSNGVKAKKVKIDPADAQGFNKPSPGFILEPSQPLSELKNAQIELFWPDDNLWYRAEVISLNERNRTAKVLYATSDVETLDLDELIQEGHVNIRRDPQQ
;
A
#
# COMPACT_ATOMS: atom_id res chain seq x y z
N MET A 1 -22.96 18.95 -17.30
CA MET A 1 -21.92 19.87 -17.85
C MET A 1 -21.70 19.50 -19.31
N GLU A 2 -21.24 20.38 -20.19
CA GLU A 2 -20.98 20.00 -21.59
C GLU A 2 -19.74 19.08 -21.66
N ALA A 3 -19.79 18.01 -22.44
CA ALA A 3 -18.69 17.04 -22.53
C ALA A 3 -17.42 17.65 -23.16
N PRO A 4 -16.23 17.39 -22.61
CA PRO A 4 -14.98 18.01 -23.07
C PRO A 4 -14.60 17.59 -24.50
N ARG A 5 -14.08 18.54 -25.29
CA ARG A 5 -13.82 18.39 -26.74
C ARG A 5 -12.41 18.78 -27.18
N THR A 6 -11.65 19.48 -26.35
CA THR A 6 -10.21 19.77 -26.61
C THR A 6 -9.29 18.93 -25.74
N VAL A 7 -8.01 18.82 -26.13
CA VAL A 7 -7.01 18.06 -25.36
C VAL A 7 -6.84 18.61 -23.95
N ASP A 8 -6.90 19.94 -23.80
CA ASP A 8 -6.80 20.61 -22.49
C ASP A 8 -8.06 20.43 -21.64
N GLU A 9 -9.26 20.45 -22.23
CA GLU A 9 -10.51 20.14 -21.51
C GLU A 9 -10.56 18.69 -21.03
N VAL A 10 -10.14 17.73 -21.86
CA VAL A 10 -10.11 16.31 -21.48
C VAL A 10 -9.04 16.05 -20.43
N TYR A 11 -7.85 16.69 -20.54
CA TYR A 11 -6.84 16.62 -19.50
C TYR A 11 -7.30 17.28 -18.19
N GLN A 12 -8.00 18.41 -18.23
CA GLN A 12 -8.56 19.04 -17.03
C GLN A 12 -9.63 18.13 -16.39
N ASN A 13 -10.46 17.46 -17.18
CA ASN A 13 -11.42 16.46 -16.67
C ASN A 13 -10.69 15.33 -15.94
N PHE A 14 -9.68 14.73 -16.58
CA PHE A 14 -8.79 13.73 -15.96
C PHE A 14 -8.16 14.26 -14.65
N ALA A 15 -7.61 15.47 -14.64
CA ALA A 15 -6.90 16.03 -13.50
C ALA A 15 -7.83 16.26 -12.28
N MET A 16 -9.05 16.76 -12.50
CA MET A 16 -10.04 16.92 -11.42
C MET A 16 -10.50 15.56 -10.89
N ARG A 17 -10.81 14.58 -11.77
CA ARG A 17 -11.19 13.24 -11.33
C ARG A 17 -10.06 12.55 -10.55
N ARG A 18 -8.82 12.69 -11.01
CA ARG A 18 -7.61 12.21 -10.31
C ARG A 18 -7.45 12.88 -8.94
N GLN A 19 -7.71 14.18 -8.82
CA GLN A 19 -7.70 14.88 -7.53
C GLN A 19 -8.72 14.27 -6.55
N GLY A 20 -9.94 13.98 -7.03
CA GLY A 20 -10.95 13.28 -6.24
C GLY A 20 -10.47 11.92 -5.72
N LEU A 21 -9.95 11.06 -6.61
CA LEU A 21 -9.44 9.74 -6.23
C LEU A 21 -8.26 9.81 -5.25
N VAL A 22 -7.30 10.72 -5.46
CA VAL A 22 -6.21 10.93 -4.49
C VAL A 22 -6.77 11.35 -3.14
N LYS A 23 -7.69 12.32 -3.10
CA LYS A 23 -8.29 12.80 -1.84
C LYS A 23 -9.06 11.70 -1.10
N ALA A 24 -9.75 10.81 -1.81
CA ALA A 24 -10.42 9.65 -1.22
C ALA A 24 -9.44 8.67 -0.56
N LEU A 25 -8.25 8.50 -1.15
CA LEU A 25 -7.27 7.49 -0.76
C LEU A 25 -6.18 8.02 0.20
N THR A 26 -5.98 9.34 0.29
CA THR A 26 -5.05 9.98 1.24
C THR A 26 -5.78 10.76 2.34
N ASP A 27 -6.44 11.86 1.98
CA ASP A 27 -6.86 12.90 2.93
C ASP A 27 -8.13 12.50 3.70
N ASP A 28 -9.08 11.88 2.99
CA ASP A 28 -10.37 11.44 3.52
C ASP A 28 -10.41 9.92 3.78
N VAL A 29 -9.25 9.25 3.86
CA VAL A 29 -9.12 7.78 3.78
C VAL A 29 -9.93 7.00 4.81
N GLU A 30 -10.21 7.58 5.99
CA GLU A 30 -11.12 6.96 6.99
C GLU A 30 -12.60 7.07 6.58
N ALA A 31 -13.00 8.19 5.98
CA ALA A 31 -14.37 8.39 5.48
C ALA A 31 -14.64 7.53 4.23
N PHE A 32 -13.61 7.30 3.41
CA PHE A 32 -13.66 6.36 2.29
C PHE A 32 -13.77 4.90 2.77
N TYR A 33 -12.85 4.46 3.65
CA TYR A 33 -12.85 3.09 4.20
C TYR A 33 -14.17 2.74 4.93
N ALA A 34 -14.75 3.70 5.65
CA ALA A 34 -16.04 3.53 6.34
C ALA A 34 -17.27 3.46 5.40
N GLN A 35 -17.18 4.00 4.17
CA GLN A 35 -18.27 3.90 3.18
C GLN A 35 -18.25 2.55 2.45
N CYS A 36 -17.06 2.02 2.14
CA CYS A 36 -16.80 0.73 1.48
C CYS A 36 -17.11 -0.49 2.37
N ASP A 37 -18.34 -0.55 2.87
CA ASP A 37 -18.86 -1.59 3.75
C ASP A 37 -19.08 -2.94 3.00
N PRO A 38 -18.43 -4.05 3.40
CA PRO A 38 -18.56 -5.35 2.72
C PRO A 38 -19.95 -5.98 2.80
N ASP A 39 -20.78 -5.60 3.79
CA ASP A 39 -22.15 -6.10 3.93
C ASP A 39 -23.15 -5.41 2.97
N LYS A 40 -22.68 -4.46 2.13
CA LYS A 40 -23.47 -3.81 1.08
C LYS A 40 -23.26 -4.47 -0.29
N GLU A 41 -24.20 -4.21 -1.18
CA GLU A 41 -24.05 -4.47 -2.63
C GLU A 41 -22.75 -3.88 -3.21
N ASN A 42 -22.36 -4.36 -4.39
CA ASN A 42 -21.05 -4.07 -4.99
C ASN A 42 -20.85 -2.57 -5.25
N LEU A 43 -19.96 -1.94 -4.49
CA LEU A 43 -19.65 -0.51 -4.60
C LEU A 43 -18.51 -0.23 -5.59
N CYS A 44 -18.54 0.97 -6.16
CA CYS A 44 -17.48 1.59 -6.97
C CYS A 44 -16.99 2.87 -6.28
N LEU A 45 -15.76 3.30 -6.58
CA LEU A 45 -15.24 4.64 -6.24
C LEU A 45 -15.18 5.49 -7.51
N TYR A 46 -15.82 6.67 -7.47
CA TYR A 46 -15.79 7.64 -8.56
C TYR A 46 -15.00 8.89 -8.16
N GLY A 47 -14.17 9.37 -9.08
CA GLY A 47 -13.60 10.72 -9.04
C GLY A 47 -14.40 11.65 -9.93
N ASN A 48 -14.80 12.82 -9.42
CA ASN A 48 -15.71 13.75 -10.10
C ASN A 48 -14.98 14.90 -10.81
N PRO A 49 -15.59 15.50 -11.86
CA PRO A 49 -14.95 16.54 -12.68
C PRO A 49 -14.80 17.89 -11.96
N ASP A 50 -15.26 18.01 -10.71
CA ASP A 50 -15.10 19.17 -9.83
C ASP A 50 -14.02 18.96 -8.74
N GLY A 51 -13.40 17.78 -8.67
CA GLY A 51 -12.40 17.42 -7.65
C GLY A 51 -12.97 16.71 -6.42
N THR A 52 -14.28 16.42 -6.39
CA THR A 52 -14.89 15.57 -5.35
C THR A 52 -14.73 14.08 -5.67
N TRP A 53 -15.13 13.23 -4.74
CA TRP A 53 -15.23 11.78 -4.92
C TRP A 53 -16.50 11.26 -4.24
N GLU A 54 -16.97 10.10 -4.69
CA GLU A 54 -18.16 9.44 -4.14
C GLU A 54 -18.04 7.92 -4.23
N VAL A 55 -18.65 7.22 -3.27
CA VAL A 55 -18.76 5.76 -3.24
C VAL A 55 -20.22 5.39 -3.39
N GLN A 56 -20.55 4.71 -4.49
CA GLN A 56 -21.92 4.38 -4.88
C GLN A 56 -21.97 3.08 -5.70
N LEU A 57 -23.18 2.64 -6.02
CA LEU A 57 -23.42 1.51 -6.93
C LEU A 57 -23.04 1.89 -8.39
N PRO A 58 -22.75 0.91 -9.26
CA PRO A 58 -22.60 1.16 -10.70
C PRO A 58 -23.88 1.76 -11.31
N ALA A 59 -23.76 2.46 -12.44
CA ALA A 59 -24.92 3.05 -13.08
C ALA A 59 -25.96 2.00 -13.51
N GLU A 60 -27.24 2.29 -13.29
CA GLU A 60 -28.36 1.43 -13.69
C GLU A 60 -28.63 1.44 -15.21
N GLU A 61 -28.05 2.38 -15.95
CA GLU A 61 -28.25 2.53 -17.40
C GLU A 61 -27.41 1.51 -18.18
N VAL A 62 -28.02 0.84 -19.17
CA VAL A 62 -27.38 -0.20 -19.98
C VAL A 62 -27.52 0.15 -21.47
N PRO A 63 -26.42 0.55 -22.16
CA PRO A 63 -25.08 0.80 -21.65
C PRO A 63 -24.95 2.18 -20.93
N PRO A 64 -24.02 2.33 -19.98
CA PRO A 64 -23.76 3.61 -19.30
C PRO A 64 -23.06 4.62 -20.23
N GLU A 65 -23.20 5.93 -19.96
CA GLU A 65 -22.59 7.00 -20.77
C GLU A 65 -21.04 6.97 -20.71
N LEU A 66 -20.45 6.52 -19.61
CA LEU A 66 -19.00 6.48 -19.38
C LEU A 66 -18.51 5.05 -19.08
N PRO A 67 -17.21 4.75 -19.27
CA PRO A 67 -16.59 3.57 -18.69
C PRO A 67 -16.79 3.53 -17.16
N GLU A 68 -17.20 2.39 -16.63
CA GLU A 68 -17.40 2.19 -15.19
C GLU A 68 -16.08 1.91 -14.44
N PRO A 69 -15.97 2.25 -13.15
CA PRO A 69 -14.85 1.87 -12.29
C PRO A 69 -14.82 0.35 -12.02
N ALA A 70 -13.83 -0.10 -11.25
CA ALA A 70 -13.84 -1.44 -10.70
C ALA A 70 -15.01 -1.64 -9.72
N LEU A 71 -15.80 -2.67 -9.98
CA LEU A 71 -17.02 -3.01 -9.24
C LEU A 71 -16.72 -3.93 -8.06
N GLY A 72 -17.29 -3.63 -6.89
CA GLY A 72 -17.19 -4.46 -5.69
C GLY A 72 -15.94 -4.21 -4.85
N ILE A 73 -15.37 -3.00 -4.89
CA ILE A 73 -14.15 -2.67 -4.12
C ILE A 73 -14.31 -2.89 -2.61
N ASN A 74 -15.54 -2.83 -2.10
CA ASN A 74 -15.88 -3.12 -0.71
C ASN A 74 -15.64 -4.59 -0.31
N PHE A 75 -15.80 -5.56 -1.23
CA PHE A 75 -15.65 -7.00 -0.91
C PHE A 75 -14.22 -7.37 -0.51
N ALA A 76 -13.21 -6.74 -1.12
CA ALA A 76 -11.80 -7.01 -0.81
C ALA A 76 -11.31 -6.28 0.45
N ARG A 77 -12.07 -5.32 1.01
CA ARG A 77 -11.58 -4.39 2.05
C ARG A 77 -11.06 -5.08 3.31
N ASP A 78 -11.76 -6.11 3.75
CA ASP A 78 -11.45 -6.84 4.99
C ASP A 78 -10.81 -8.21 4.72
N GLY A 79 -10.65 -8.58 3.44
CA GLY A 79 -10.00 -9.82 2.99
C GLY A 79 -8.52 -9.68 2.65
N MET A 80 -7.94 -8.48 2.80
CA MET A 80 -6.52 -8.22 2.58
C MET A 80 -6.03 -7.06 3.47
N GLN A 81 -4.72 -6.79 3.49
CA GLN A 81 -4.18 -5.68 4.26
C GLN A 81 -4.71 -4.33 3.75
N ARG A 82 -5.12 -3.42 4.65
CA ARG A 82 -5.65 -2.09 4.27
C ARG A 82 -4.70 -1.30 3.35
N LYS A 83 -3.38 -1.44 3.52
CA LYS A 83 -2.35 -0.80 2.66
C LYS A 83 -2.42 -1.28 1.20
N ASP A 84 -2.68 -2.58 1.01
CA ASP A 84 -2.70 -3.23 -0.30
C ASP A 84 -4.09 -3.20 -0.93
N TRP A 85 -5.16 -3.13 -0.12
CA TRP A 85 -6.49 -2.76 -0.58
C TRP A 85 -6.53 -1.34 -1.16
N LEU A 86 -5.96 -0.35 -0.46
CA LEU A 86 -5.85 1.02 -0.97
C LEU A 86 -5.02 1.06 -2.27
N ALA A 87 -3.94 0.30 -2.36
CA ALA A 87 -3.13 0.16 -3.57
C ALA A 87 -3.92 -0.46 -4.74
N LEU A 88 -4.69 -1.53 -4.49
CA LEU A 88 -5.56 -2.18 -5.47
C LEU A 88 -6.61 -1.19 -6.01
N VAL A 89 -7.28 -0.44 -5.13
CA VAL A 89 -8.24 0.60 -5.52
C VAL A 89 -7.55 1.70 -6.32
N ALA A 90 -6.34 2.13 -5.94
CA ALA A 90 -5.57 3.14 -6.67
C ALA A 90 -5.26 2.70 -8.11
N VAL A 91 -4.73 1.49 -8.31
CA VAL A 91 -4.39 0.94 -9.64
C VAL A 91 -5.64 0.79 -10.52
N HIS A 92 -6.76 0.34 -9.96
CA HIS A 92 -8.03 0.32 -10.68
C HIS A 92 -8.56 1.73 -11.00
N GLY A 93 -8.33 2.70 -10.12
CA GLY A 93 -8.63 4.11 -10.33
C GLY A 93 -7.83 4.72 -11.49
N ASP A 94 -6.51 4.47 -11.55
CA ASP A 94 -5.64 4.92 -12.65
C ASP A 94 -6.09 4.33 -14.00
N ALA A 95 -6.44 3.04 -14.04
CA ALA A 95 -6.99 2.39 -15.24
C ALA A 95 -8.34 3.00 -15.68
N TRP A 96 -9.22 3.32 -14.73
CA TRP A 96 -10.50 3.96 -15.00
C TRP A 96 -10.34 5.41 -15.51
N LEU A 97 -9.47 6.20 -14.89
CA LEU A 97 -9.15 7.57 -15.35
C LEU A 97 -8.66 7.58 -16.80
N MET A 98 -7.81 6.62 -17.17
CA MET A 98 -7.35 6.42 -18.54
C MET A 98 -8.51 6.07 -19.49
N ALA A 99 -9.41 5.16 -19.09
CA ALA A 99 -10.58 4.81 -19.90
C ALA A 99 -11.50 6.02 -20.14
N VAL A 100 -11.81 6.80 -19.10
CA VAL A 100 -12.66 8.01 -19.21
C VAL A 100 -12.00 9.10 -20.06
N ALA A 101 -10.68 9.33 -19.91
CA ALA A 101 -9.96 10.31 -20.72
C ALA A 101 -9.97 9.96 -22.21
N PHE A 102 -9.70 8.69 -22.55
CA PHE A 102 -9.71 8.24 -23.95
C PHE A 102 -11.12 8.02 -24.53
N TYR A 103 -12.14 7.84 -23.69
CA TYR A 103 -13.54 7.88 -24.11
C TYR A 103 -13.92 9.27 -24.66
N TYR A 104 -13.71 10.34 -23.90
CA TYR A 104 -13.91 11.70 -24.43
C TYR A 104 -12.94 12.01 -25.60
N GLY A 105 -11.73 11.47 -25.54
CA GLY A 105 -10.72 11.52 -26.61
C GLY A 105 -11.05 10.69 -27.87
N ALA A 106 -12.18 9.97 -27.94
CA ALA A 106 -12.45 9.03 -29.05
C ALA A 106 -12.49 9.68 -30.45
N LYS A 107 -12.78 10.98 -30.55
CA LYS A 107 -12.78 11.75 -31.81
C LYS A 107 -11.44 12.45 -32.11
N PHE A 108 -10.41 12.22 -31.31
CA PHE A 108 -9.08 12.80 -31.51
C PHE A 108 -8.30 12.05 -32.59
N ASP A 109 -7.60 12.81 -33.44
CA ASP A 109 -6.54 12.29 -34.30
C ASP A 109 -5.35 11.77 -33.47
N ALA A 110 -4.42 11.05 -34.11
CA ALA A 110 -3.26 10.48 -33.42
C ALA A 110 -2.48 11.51 -32.61
N LYS A 111 -2.15 12.68 -33.20
CA LYS A 111 -1.35 13.72 -32.53
C LYS A 111 -2.04 14.28 -31.29
N LYS A 112 -3.37 14.41 -31.32
CA LYS A 112 -4.17 14.83 -30.14
C LYS A 112 -4.22 13.75 -29.06
N ARG A 113 -4.25 12.46 -29.43
CA ARG A 113 -4.14 11.35 -28.47
C ARG A 113 -2.76 11.27 -27.85
N ASP A 114 -1.70 11.43 -28.64
CA ASP A 114 -0.31 11.49 -28.17
C ASP A 114 -0.11 12.68 -27.20
N ALA A 115 -0.67 13.85 -27.55
CA ALA A 115 -0.61 15.04 -26.70
C ALA A 115 -1.43 14.93 -25.41
N LEU A 116 -2.56 14.21 -25.43
CA LEU A 116 -3.32 13.87 -24.23
C LEU A 116 -2.54 12.91 -23.32
N PHE A 117 -1.98 11.84 -23.91
CA PHE A 117 -1.17 10.88 -23.17
C PHE A 117 0.06 11.53 -22.53
N ALA A 118 0.78 12.39 -23.26
CA ALA A 118 1.94 13.11 -22.75
C ALA A 118 1.61 14.08 -21.59
N LYS A 119 0.38 14.60 -21.52
CA LYS A 119 -0.10 15.39 -20.36
C LYS A 119 -0.44 14.49 -19.17
N ILE A 120 -1.15 13.38 -19.41
CA ILE A 120 -1.52 12.41 -18.36
C ILE A 120 -0.26 11.79 -17.73
N ASN A 121 0.68 11.31 -18.53
CA ASN A 121 1.97 10.78 -18.09
C ASN A 121 2.94 11.89 -17.61
N GLY A 122 2.51 13.15 -17.57
CA GLY A 122 3.22 14.29 -16.99
C GLY A 122 2.94 14.51 -15.51
N VAL A 123 2.03 13.72 -14.91
CA VAL A 123 1.78 13.68 -13.47
C VAL A 123 1.88 12.24 -12.96
N SER A 124 2.21 12.07 -11.69
CA SER A 124 2.26 10.75 -11.05
C SER A 124 0.91 10.03 -11.11
N THR A 125 0.93 8.70 -11.05
CA THR A 125 -0.28 7.89 -10.87
C THR A 125 -0.96 8.14 -9.51
N VAL A 126 -2.21 7.73 -9.35
CA VAL A 126 -2.89 7.70 -8.05
C VAL A 126 -2.15 6.71 -7.12
N TYR A 127 -1.73 5.56 -7.64
CA TYR A 127 -0.89 4.60 -6.93
C TYR A 127 0.43 5.21 -6.41
N GLU A 128 1.22 5.87 -7.26
CA GLU A 128 2.48 6.54 -6.84
C GLU A 128 2.25 7.60 -5.77
N THR A 129 1.15 8.36 -5.90
CA THR A 129 0.78 9.40 -4.92
C THR A 129 0.43 8.79 -3.57
N LEU A 130 -0.26 7.64 -3.56
CA LEU A 130 -0.60 6.88 -2.37
C LEU A 130 0.66 6.30 -1.69
N CYS A 131 1.57 5.69 -2.45
CA CYS A 131 2.83 5.16 -1.92
C CYS A 131 3.66 6.26 -1.25
N ALA A 132 3.83 7.41 -1.93
CA ALA A 132 4.55 8.56 -1.39
C ALA A 132 3.89 9.12 -0.12
N ALA A 133 2.55 9.15 -0.05
CA ALA A 133 1.82 9.61 1.14
C ALA A 133 1.97 8.68 2.36
N HIS A 134 2.12 7.37 2.14
CA HIS A 134 2.28 6.37 3.20
C HIS A 134 3.73 5.95 3.48
N GLY A 135 4.73 6.57 2.82
CA GLY A 135 6.14 6.27 3.07
C GLY A 135 6.61 4.95 2.47
N ARG A 136 5.91 4.40 1.46
CA ARG A 136 6.51 3.45 0.52
C ARG A 136 7.51 4.24 -0.33
N ASP A 137 8.77 4.25 0.11
CA ASP A 137 9.94 4.53 -0.73
C ASP A 137 10.06 3.39 -1.76
N ASP A 138 9.13 3.38 -2.73
CA ASP A 138 9.19 2.50 -3.88
C ASP A 138 10.46 2.85 -4.65
N LYS A 139 11.52 2.04 -4.44
CA LYS A 139 12.68 1.97 -5.33
C LYS A 139 12.25 1.35 -6.65
N ALA A 140 11.48 2.13 -7.41
CA ALA A 140 11.11 1.83 -8.77
C ALA A 140 12.36 1.49 -9.58
N HIS A 141 12.19 0.60 -10.56
CA HIS A 141 13.26 0.21 -11.49
C HIS A 141 13.97 1.45 -12.05
N GLU A 142 15.22 1.70 -11.61
CA GLU A 142 16.10 2.65 -12.29
C GLU A 142 16.33 2.14 -13.71
N SER A 143 15.81 2.85 -14.70
CA SER A 143 15.99 2.51 -16.11
C SER A 143 17.45 2.71 -16.49
N GLU A 144 18.04 1.71 -17.15
CA GLU A 144 19.48 1.71 -17.50
C GLU A 144 19.84 2.87 -18.45
N ALA A 145 20.33 3.99 -17.90
CA ALA A 145 20.70 5.17 -18.68
C ALA A 145 21.98 5.86 -18.18
N SER A 146 23.14 5.30 -18.57
CA SER A 146 24.45 5.97 -18.68
C SER A 146 25.15 6.43 -17.39
N ALA A 147 26.24 5.73 -17.03
CA ALA A 147 27.18 6.15 -16.00
C ALA A 147 28.09 7.32 -16.44
N ARG A 148 28.53 8.16 -15.47
CA ARG A 148 29.96 8.54 -15.28
C ARG A 148 30.27 9.38 -14.03
N ASN A 149 30.81 8.67 -13.02
CA ASN A 149 32.09 8.96 -12.35
C ASN A 149 32.34 10.26 -11.53
N GLY A 150 32.50 10.09 -10.20
CA GLY A 150 33.57 10.76 -9.41
C GLY A 150 33.13 11.71 -8.28
N GLY A 151 33.84 11.71 -7.13
CA GLY A 151 33.83 12.88 -6.22
C GLY A 151 33.75 12.71 -4.69
N SER A 152 34.33 11.67 -4.09
CA SER A 152 34.84 11.58 -2.69
C SER A 152 34.39 12.56 -1.55
N SER A 153 34.09 11.94 -0.40
CA SER A 153 34.44 12.37 1.00
C SER A 153 33.77 13.58 1.70
N ASN A 154 32.88 13.21 2.64
CA ASN A 154 33.08 13.29 4.12
C ASN A 154 33.25 14.66 4.82
N GLY A 155 32.43 14.89 5.86
CA GLY A 155 32.63 15.93 6.87
C GLY A 155 31.43 16.08 7.83
N GLY A 156 31.59 15.69 9.10
CA GLY A 156 30.51 15.79 10.10
C GLY A 156 30.96 16.30 11.47
N ALA A 157 30.08 17.00 12.19
CA ALA A 157 30.32 17.45 13.57
C ALA A 157 29.04 17.61 14.42
N LYS A 158 29.20 17.29 15.72
CA LYS A 158 28.27 17.53 16.86
C LYS A 158 28.18 19.04 17.19
N ALA A 159 27.23 19.61 17.96
CA ALA A 159 25.88 19.25 18.45
C ALA A 159 25.22 20.59 18.95
N ARG A 160 24.52 20.84 20.08
CA ARG A 160 24.19 20.13 21.36
C ARG A 160 23.11 20.90 22.15
N GLY A 161 22.16 20.20 22.80
CA GLY A 161 21.26 20.73 23.85
C GLY A 161 19.78 20.86 23.43
N GLY A 162 18.79 20.72 24.32
CA GLY A 162 18.83 20.34 25.75
C GLY A 162 17.43 20.07 26.32
N ASP A 163 17.34 19.39 27.47
CA ASP A 163 16.08 19.04 28.17
C ASP A 163 15.38 20.28 28.80
N ALA A 164 14.13 20.26 29.28
CA ALA A 164 13.21 19.14 29.56
C ALA A 164 11.73 19.58 29.58
N ALA A 165 10.81 18.63 29.32
CA ALA A 165 9.47 18.61 29.90
C ALA A 165 8.99 17.15 30.05
N ARG A 166 8.26 16.83 31.13
CA ARG A 166 7.75 15.47 31.40
C ARG A 166 6.22 15.48 31.49
N SER A 167 5.59 14.49 30.87
CA SER A 167 4.28 13.96 31.25
C SER A 167 4.37 12.43 31.31
N ASN A 168 3.67 11.81 32.27
CA ASN A 168 3.75 10.37 32.50
C ASN A 168 2.72 9.62 31.65
N GLY A 169 3.19 8.71 30.80
CA GLY A 169 2.43 7.63 30.19
C GLY A 169 3.27 6.35 30.25
N VAL A 170 2.64 5.19 30.42
CA VAL A 170 3.34 3.91 30.64
C VAL A 170 4.16 3.56 29.40
N LYS A 171 5.49 3.63 29.50
CA LYS A 171 6.39 3.29 28.40
C LYS A 171 6.55 1.78 28.29
N ALA A 172 6.04 1.20 27.21
CA ALA A 172 6.59 -0.05 26.69
C ALA A 172 8.11 0.11 26.50
N LYS A 173 8.87 -0.97 26.73
CA LYS A 173 10.31 -0.97 26.43
C LYS A 173 10.46 -0.81 24.92
N LYS A 174 11.05 0.30 24.45
CA LYS A 174 11.62 0.34 23.10
C LYS A 174 12.77 -0.65 23.05
N VAL A 175 12.51 -1.81 22.44
CA VAL A 175 13.58 -2.69 21.94
C VAL A 175 14.45 -1.85 20.99
N LYS A 176 15.77 -1.94 21.14
CA LYS A 176 16.69 -1.39 20.15
C LYS A 176 16.85 -2.43 19.06
N ILE A 177 16.07 -2.29 18.01
CA ILE A 177 16.20 -3.10 16.81
C ILE A 177 17.47 -2.67 16.07
N ASP A 178 18.23 -3.61 15.52
CA ASP A 178 19.39 -3.28 14.69
C ASP A 178 18.90 -2.92 13.27
N PRO A 179 19.44 -1.88 12.61
CA PRO A 179 19.12 -1.61 11.20
C PRO A 179 19.35 -2.81 10.26
N ALA A 180 20.22 -3.76 10.63
CA ALA A 180 20.41 -5.01 9.90
C ALA A 180 19.22 -5.99 10.01
N ASP A 181 18.36 -5.90 11.04
CA ASP A 181 17.19 -6.77 11.18
C ASP A 181 16.07 -6.42 10.19
N ALA A 182 16.05 -5.18 9.67
CA ALA A 182 15.07 -4.68 8.71
C ALA A 182 15.36 -5.04 7.24
N GLN A 183 16.51 -5.67 6.97
CA GLN A 183 16.85 -6.16 5.64
C GLN A 183 16.39 -7.61 5.48
N GLY A 184 15.60 -7.90 4.44
CA GLY A 184 15.12 -9.26 4.15
C GLY A 184 16.25 -10.24 3.84
N PHE A 185 16.14 -11.47 4.35
CA PHE A 185 17.16 -12.51 4.24
C PHE A 185 16.76 -13.59 3.23
N ASN A 186 17.70 -14.03 2.39
CA ASN A 186 17.44 -15.09 1.39
C ASN A 186 17.22 -16.50 2.02
N LYS A 187 17.48 -16.66 3.32
CA LYS A 187 17.29 -17.88 4.12
C LYS A 187 17.01 -17.49 5.58
N PRO A 188 16.23 -18.29 6.32
CA PRO A 188 16.00 -18.05 7.73
C PRO A 188 17.26 -18.29 8.58
N SER A 189 17.30 -17.66 9.75
CA SER A 189 18.28 -17.93 10.81
C SER A 189 18.01 -19.30 11.47
N PRO A 190 19.00 -19.87 12.20
CA PRO A 190 18.78 -21.08 12.98
C PRO A 190 17.53 -21.01 13.88
N GLY A 191 16.68 -22.03 13.77
CA GLY A 191 15.34 -22.04 14.31
C GLY A 191 14.63 -23.34 13.97
N PHE A 192 13.30 -23.29 13.90
CA PHE A 192 12.48 -24.34 13.28
C PHE A 192 11.28 -23.71 12.58
N ILE A 193 10.91 -24.26 11.42
CA ILE A 193 9.63 -23.94 10.80
C ILE A 193 8.52 -24.49 11.70
N LEU A 194 7.51 -23.68 11.99
CA LEU A 194 6.35 -24.09 12.76
C LEU A 194 5.44 -24.96 11.88
N GLU A 195 5.22 -26.20 12.28
CA GLU A 195 4.40 -27.17 11.55
C GLU A 195 2.91 -27.08 11.94
N PRO A 196 1.95 -27.38 11.05
CA PRO A 196 0.50 -27.37 11.36
C PRO A 196 0.06 -28.26 12.53
N SER A 197 0.91 -29.21 12.94
CA SER A 197 0.66 -30.11 14.07
C SER A 197 1.17 -29.59 15.43
N GLN A 198 1.93 -28.49 15.43
CA GLN A 198 2.49 -27.91 16.66
C GLN A 198 1.52 -26.90 17.31
N PRO A 199 1.56 -26.75 18.65
CA PRO A 199 0.68 -25.82 19.34
C PRO A 199 1.11 -24.37 19.08
N LEU A 200 0.15 -23.48 18.78
CA LEU A 200 0.42 -22.06 18.54
C LEU A 200 1.09 -21.35 19.74
N SER A 201 1.02 -21.93 20.94
CA SER A 201 1.71 -21.42 22.13
C SER A 201 3.22 -21.24 21.98
N GLU A 202 3.87 -21.96 21.04
CA GLU A 202 5.29 -21.76 20.69
C GLU A 202 5.58 -20.33 20.18
N LEU A 203 4.60 -19.65 19.60
CA LEU A 203 4.73 -18.27 19.10
C LEU A 203 4.71 -17.21 20.23
N LYS A 204 4.42 -17.58 21.47
CA LYS A 204 4.06 -16.59 22.52
C LYS A 204 5.26 -15.78 23.02
N ASN A 205 5.36 -14.52 22.57
CA ASN A 205 6.55 -13.67 22.70
C ASN A 205 7.78 -14.21 21.94
N ALA A 206 7.56 -15.00 20.88
CA ALA A 206 8.63 -15.53 20.06
C ALA A 206 9.29 -14.45 19.20
N GLN A 207 10.61 -14.56 19.03
CA GLN A 207 11.33 -13.93 17.93
C GLN A 207 11.21 -14.85 16.71
N ILE A 208 10.66 -14.33 15.61
CA ILE A 208 10.35 -15.10 14.41
C ILE A 208 10.97 -14.46 13.17
N GLU A 209 11.06 -15.26 12.12
CA GLU A 209 11.27 -14.81 10.75
C GLU A 209 10.12 -15.32 9.89
N LEU A 210 9.55 -14.42 9.09
CA LEU A 210 8.40 -14.68 8.23
C LEU A 210 8.82 -14.61 6.76
N PHE A 211 8.42 -15.57 5.94
CA PHE A 211 8.71 -15.55 4.51
C PHE A 211 7.66 -14.73 3.75
N TRP A 212 8.12 -13.91 2.80
CA TRP A 212 7.28 -13.13 1.89
C TRP A 212 7.45 -13.66 0.45
N PRO A 213 6.39 -14.20 -0.19
CA PRO A 213 6.48 -14.75 -1.53
C PRO A 213 6.81 -13.74 -2.64
N ASP A 214 6.41 -12.47 -2.47
CA ASP A 214 6.53 -11.42 -3.51
C ASP A 214 7.98 -11.08 -3.87
N ASP A 215 8.88 -11.09 -2.88
CA ASP A 215 10.31 -10.82 -3.05
C ASP A 215 11.21 -12.04 -2.72
N ASN A 216 10.61 -13.14 -2.24
CA ASN A 216 11.29 -14.36 -1.83
C ASN A 216 12.31 -14.12 -0.69
N LEU A 217 11.99 -13.25 0.27
CA LEU A 217 12.82 -12.95 1.44
C LEU A 217 12.16 -13.32 2.78
N TRP A 218 12.99 -13.48 3.80
CA TRP A 218 12.59 -13.69 5.20
C TRP A 218 12.76 -12.40 6.00
N TYR A 219 11.72 -11.98 6.73
CA TYR A 219 11.69 -10.74 7.52
C TYR A 219 11.59 -11.02 9.03
N ARG A 220 12.39 -10.30 9.83
CA ARG A 220 12.41 -10.48 11.29
C ARG A 220 11.26 -9.73 11.97
N ALA A 221 10.58 -10.43 12.88
CA ALA A 221 9.51 -9.86 13.70
C ALA A 221 9.46 -10.48 15.12
N GLU A 222 8.85 -9.75 16.05
CA GLU A 222 8.53 -10.21 17.41
C GLU A 222 7.01 -10.39 17.56
N VAL A 223 6.56 -11.53 18.08
CA VAL A 223 5.13 -11.79 18.33
C VAL A 223 4.67 -11.07 19.61
N ILE A 224 4.12 -9.86 19.44
CA ILE A 224 3.68 -9.00 20.55
C ILE A 224 2.27 -9.32 21.07
N SER A 225 1.48 -10.13 20.35
CA SER A 225 0.23 -10.72 20.85
C SER A 225 -0.13 -11.98 20.07
N LEU A 226 -0.83 -12.91 20.71
CA LEU A 226 -1.29 -14.17 20.11
C LEU A 226 -2.75 -14.43 20.50
N ASN A 227 -3.59 -14.74 19.53
CA ASN A 227 -4.97 -15.17 19.72
C ASN A 227 -5.15 -16.59 19.17
N GLU A 228 -4.86 -17.59 20.01
CA GLU A 228 -4.92 -19.01 19.67
C GLU A 228 -6.31 -19.46 19.20
N ARG A 229 -7.39 -18.79 19.64
CA ARG A 229 -8.78 -19.11 19.26
C ARG A 229 -9.12 -18.64 17.85
N ASN A 230 -8.71 -17.42 17.49
CA ASN A 230 -8.92 -16.86 16.15
C ASN A 230 -7.72 -17.09 15.23
N ARG A 231 -6.77 -17.95 15.65
CA ARG A 231 -5.55 -18.33 14.92
C ARG A 231 -4.82 -17.15 14.27
N THR A 232 -4.71 -16.05 15.01
CA THR A 232 -4.07 -14.80 14.55
C THR A 232 -2.96 -14.37 15.51
N ALA A 233 -1.87 -13.83 14.97
CA ALA A 233 -0.78 -13.23 15.75
C ALA A 233 -0.59 -11.76 15.37
N LYS A 234 -0.35 -10.90 16.37
CA LYS A 234 0.09 -9.52 16.14
C LYS A 234 1.60 -9.47 16.27
N VAL A 235 2.27 -9.00 15.23
CA VAL A 235 3.73 -8.96 15.14
C VAL A 235 4.25 -7.53 15.07
N LEU A 236 5.49 -7.32 15.53
CA LEU A 236 6.27 -6.10 15.40
C LEU A 236 7.48 -6.42 14.52
N TYR A 237 7.53 -5.87 13.30
CA TYR A 237 8.66 -6.01 12.39
C TYR A 237 9.86 -5.20 12.84
N ALA A 238 11.02 -5.58 12.31
CA ALA A 238 12.26 -4.84 12.52
C ALA A 238 12.22 -3.38 12.02
N THR A 239 11.39 -3.09 11.02
CA THR A 239 11.09 -1.71 10.54
C THR A 239 10.34 -0.85 11.57
N SER A 240 9.88 -1.43 12.69
CA SER A 240 8.90 -0.90 13.64
C SER A 240 7.45 -0.91 13.16
N ASP A 241 7.15 -1.50 12.00
CA ASP A 241 5.78 -1.74 11.55
C ASP A 241 5.09 -2.81 12.38
N VAL A 242 3.76 -2.72 12.49
CA VAL A 242 2.96 -3.62 13.33
C VAL A 242 1.80 -4.18 12.55
N GLU A 243 1.80 -5.50 12.36
CA GLU A 243 0.86 -6.22 11.50
C GLU A 243 0.09 -7.27 12.31
N THR A 244 -1.07 -7.72 11.79
CA THR A 244 -1.82 -8.85 12.36
C THR A 244 -1.97 -9.91 11.28
N LEU A 245 -1.36 -11.05 11.52
CA LEU A 245 -1.24 -12.17 10.58
C LEU A 245 -2.32 -13.21 10.87
N ASP A 246 -2.90 -13.78 9.82
CA ASP A 246 -3.51 -15.10 9.90
C ASP A 246 -2.39 -16.16 9.99
N LEU A 247 -2.57 -17.15 10.87
CA LEU A 247 -1.58 -18.20 11.09
C LEU A 247 -1.90 -19.49 10.32
N ASP A 248 -3.12 -19.68 9.80
CA ASP A 248 -3.45 -20.92 9.09
C ASP A 248 -2.67 -21.06 7.78
N GLU A 249 -2.73 -20.04 6.93
CA GLU A 249 -2.02 -20.01 5.63
C GLU A 249 -0.49 -20.04 5.84
N LEU A 250 0.05 -19.13 6.65
CA LEU A 250 1.50 -19.02 6.88
C LEU A 250 2.11 -20.29 7.52
N ILE A 251 1.38 -21.03 8.36
CA ILE A 251 1.86 -22.30 8.93
C ILE A 251 1.68 -23.45 7.93
N GLN A 252 0.60 -23.46 7.14
CA GLN A 252 0.39 -24.48 6.11
C GLN A 252 1.44 -24.42 4.98
N GLU A 253 1.92 -23.23 4.64
CA GLU A 253 2.98 -23.02 3.64
C GLU A 253 4.41 -23.11 4.23
N GLY A 254 4.56 -23.19 5.55
CA GLY A 254 5.86 -23.23 6.21
C GLY A 254 6.59 -21.89 6.25
N HIS A 255 5.86 -20.79 6.12
CA HIS A 255 6.35 -19.41 6.06
C HIS A 255 6.67 -18.79 7.44
N VAL A 256 6.64 -19.57 8.53
CA VAL A 256 6.92 -19.11 9.91
C VAL A 256 8.11 -19.86 10.52
N ASN A 257 9.28 -19.22 10.62
CA ASN A 257 10.45 -19.74 11.35
C ASN A 257 10.48 -19.17 12.78
N ILE A 258 10.42 -20.03 13.79
CA ILE A 258 10.68 -19.65 15.18
C ILE A 258 12.19 -19.71 15.43
N ARG A 259 12.80 -18.54 15.64
CA ARG A 259 14.25 -18.42 15.85
C ARG A 259 14.68 -19.07 17.16
N ARG A 260 15.87 -19.67 17.19
CA ARG A 260 16.55 -20.08 18.42
C ARG A 260 17.84 -19.30 18.56
N ASP A 261 17.97 -18.52 19.63
CA ASP A 261 19.24 -17.88 19.96
C ASP A 261 20.29 -18.94 20.32
N PRO A 262 21.54 -18.82 19.83
CA PRO A 262 22.61 -19.81 20.08
C PRO A 262 23.20 -19.74 21.50
N GLN A 263 22.38 -19.36 22.50
CA GLN A 263 22.74 -19.24 23.92
C GLN A 263 21.65 -19.77 24.87
N GLN A 264 20.71 -20.59 24.36
CA GLN A 264 19.76 -21.39 25.15
C GLN A 264 19.87 -22.87 24.78
#